data_AF-A0A4R9K3I2-F1
#
_entry.id   AF-A0A4R9K3I2-F1
#
_cell.length_a   1.000
_cell.length_b   1.000
_cell.length_c   1.000
_cell.angle_alpha   90.00
_cell.angle_beta   90.00
_cell.angle_gamma   90.00
#
_symmetry.space_group_name_H-M   'P 1'
#
loop_
_entity.id
_entity.type
_entity.pdbx_description
1 polymer ?
#
loop_
_entity_poly.entity_id
_entity_poly.type
_entity_poly.pdbx_seq_one_letter_code
_entity_poly.pdbx_strand_id
1 'polypeptide(L)'
;MIRIQICLLLSFIFITAETCSGSFNRADVGGRVTSTQVIDSATIIRSKDYLELGVSSGESSVFFLFGIIPVTNPLNMDYALSEAVQKIPGGKSLIKIKYWHETHLFFPVGTISVLKVKGTVIGSPTQAPSEAGKK
;
A
#
# COMPACT_ATOMS: atom_id res chain seq x y z
N MET A 1 -51.17 -27.64 4.07
CA MET A 1 -50.31 -27.06 3.01
C MET A 1 -49.46 -25.88 3.50
N ILE A 2 -49.98 -24.96 4.33
CA ILE A 2 -49.24 -23.80 4.87
C ILE A 2 -47.93 -24.14 5.62
N ARG A 3 -47.88 -25.25 6.38
CA ARG A 3 -46.70 -25.61 7.20
C ARG A 3 -45.51 -26.10 6.38
N ILE A 4 -45.74 -26.73 5.23
CA ILE A 4 -44.67 -27.20 4.33
C ILE A 4 -44.05 -26.01 3.59
N GLN A 5 -44.87 -25.03 3.22
CA GLN A 5 -44.43 -23.82 2.52
C GLN A 5 -43.58 -22.91 3.43
N ILE A 6 -43.93 -22.80 4.71
CA ILE A 6 -43.12 -22.09 5.72
C ILE A 6 -41.76 -22.77 5.92
N CYS A 7 -41.73 -24.11 5.95
CA CYS A 7 -40.49 -24.88 6.13
C CYS A 7 -39.53 -24.72 4.94
N LEU A 8 -40.06 -24.71 3.71
CA LEU A 8 -39.30 -24.44 2.50
C LEU A 8 -38.74 -23.01 2.45
N LEU A 9 -39.51 -22.02 2.89
CA LEU A 9 -39.06 -20.63 2.96
C LEU A 9 -37.95 -20.42 3.99
N LEU A 10 -38.06 -21.04 5.17
CA LEU A 10 -37.03 -21.00 6.22
C LEU A 10 -35.74 -21.71 5.78
N SER A 11 -35.85 -22.84 5.08
CA SER A 11 -34.72 -23.54 4.48
C SER A 11 -34.01 -22.70 3.42
N PHE A 12 -34.77 -22.01 2.56
CA PHE A 12 -34.19 -21.18 1.50
C PHE A 12 -33.42 -19.98 2.07
N ILE A 13 -33.96 -19.35 3.11
CA ILE A 13 -33.29 -18.25 3.84
C ILE A 13 -31.97 -18.73 4.47
N PHE A 14 -31.97 -19.91 5.11
CA PHE A 14 -30.75 -20.49 5.69
C PHE A 14 -29.66 -20.77 4.65
N ILE A 15 -30.04 -21.28 3.46
CA ILE A 15 -29.06 -21.59 2.41
C ILE A 15 -28.45 -20.32 1.80
N THR A 16 -29.23 -19.24 1.67
CA THR A 16 -28.71 -17.94 1.17
C THR A 16 -27.87 -17.18 2.19
N ALA A 17 -28.05 -17.42 3.49
CA ALA A 17 -27.26 -16.78 4.55
C ALA A 17 -25.80 -17.30 4.59
N GLU A 18 -25.57 -18.54 4.17
CA GLU A 18 -24.24 -19.18 4.17
C GLU A 18 -23.39 -18.77 2.94
N THR A 19 -24.01 -18.30 1.85
CA THR A 19 -23.27 -17.92 0.62
C THR A 19 -22.68 -16.51 0.62
N CYS A 20 -22.94 -15.69 1.65
CA CYS A 20 -22.42 -14.32 1.73
C CYS A 20 -21.51 -14.06 2.94
N SER A 21 -21.14 -15.11 3.70
CA SER A 21 -20.22 -14.96 4.82
C SER A 21 -18.82 -15.41 4.38
N GLY A 22 -18.14 -14.54 3.65
CA GLY A 22 -16.68 -14.58 3.64
C GLY A 22 -16.22 -14.57 5.10
N SER A 23 -15.59 -15.68 5.53
CA SER A 23 -15.11 -15.90 6.89
C SER A 23 -14.40 -14.66 7.43
N PHE A 24 -15.13 -13.85 8.20
CA PHE A 24 -14.60 -12.72 8.94
C PHE A 24 -14.01 -13.30 10.23
N ASN A 25 -12.82 -13.89 10.14
CA ASN A 25 -12.04 -14.23 11.32
C ASN A 25 -11.64 -12.93 12.02
N ARG A 26 -12.49 -12.53 12.97
CA ARG A 26 -12.44 -11.37 13.87
C ARG A 26 -11.19 -11.31 14.78
N ALA A 27 -10.19 -12.15 14.54
CA ALA A 27 -8.99 -12.30 15.39
C ALA A 27 -7.66 -12.02 14.68
N ASP A 28 -7.63 -11.83 13.36
CA ASP A 28 -6.38 -11.49 12.64
C ASP A 28 -6.19 -9.96 12.66
N VAL A 29 -5.87 -9.41 13.83
CA VAL A 29 -5.46 -8.00 14.00
C VAL A 29 -4.00 -7.88 13.54
N GLY A 30 -3.77 -8.02 12.24
CA GLY A 30 -2.44 -8.01 11.65
C GLY A 30 -2.51 -7.70 10.17
N GLY A 31 -1.70 -6.75 9.73
CA GLY A 31 -1.61 -6.36 8.33
C GLY A 31 -1.17 -7.55 7.47
N ARG A 32 -2.12 -8.22 6.82
CA ARG A 32 -1.81 -9.30 5.88
C ARG A 32 -1.26 -8.66 4.62
N VAL A 33 0.05 -8.82 4.39
CA VAL A 33 0.67 -8.50 3.10
C VAL A 33 0.14 -9.53 2.10
N THR A 34 -0.89 -9.13 1.35
CA THR A 34 -1.48 -9.99 0.32
C THR A 34 -0.77 -9.74 -1.00
N SER A 35 -0.33 -10.83 -1.64
CA SER A 35 0.32 -10.87 -2.96
C SER A 35 1.59 -10.03 -3.12
N THR A 36 2.76 -10.60 -2.77
CA THR A 36 4.04 -10.12 -3.28
C THR A 36 4.15 -10.52 -4.75
N GLN A 37 3.78 -9.61 -5.65
CA GLN A 37 3.99 -9.80 -7.09
C GLN A 37 5.35 -9.23 -7.48
N VAL A 38 6.17 -10.02 -8.18
CA VAL A 38 7.37 -9.52 -8.85
C VAL A 38 6.91 -8.99 -10.19
N ILE A 39 6.78 -7.67 -10.30
CA ILE A 39 6.44 -7.00 -11.57
C ILE A 39 7.75 -6.70 -12.29
N ASP A 40 7.88 -7.20 -13.52
CA ASP A 40 9.10 -7.11 -14.33
C ASP A 40 9.26 -5.74 -15.03
N SER A 41 8.80 -4.67 -14.37
CA SER A 41 8.87 -3.31 -14.89
C SER A 41 10.11 -2.60 -14.36
N ALA A 42 11.29 -3.15 -14.65
CA ALA A 42 12.56 -2.49 -14.37
C ALA A 42 13.04 -1.70 -15.58
N THR A 43 13.08 -0.37 -15.47
CA THR A 43 13.75 0.46 -16.48
C THR A 43 15.26 0.18 -16.42
N ILE A 44 15.81 -0.42 -17.49
CA ILE A 44 17.24 -0.73 -17.58
C ILE A 44 18.03 0.56 -17.81
N ILE A 45 18.68 1.04 -16.75
CA ILE A 45 19.63 2.15 -16.85
C ILE A 45 20.96 1.58 -17.35
N ARG A 46 21.33 1.91 -18.60
CA ARG A 46 22.58 1.46 -19.23
C ARG A 46 23.80 2.27 -18.83
N SER A 47 23.60 3.49 -18.32
CA SER A 47 24.67 4.36 -17.83
C SER A 47 25.09 3.95 -16.43
N LYS A 48 26.39 3.70 -16.24
CA LYS A 48 26.97 3.42 -14.92
C LYS A 48 27.21 4.68 -14.08
N ASP A 49 26.98 5.86 -14.66
CA ASP A 49 27.38 7.15 -14.10
C ASP A 49 26.31 7.71 -13.15
N TYR A 50 25.95 6.95 -12.13
CA TYR A 50 25.08 7.41 -11.05
C TYR A 50 25.79 7.26 -9.70
N LEU A 51 25.56 8.23 -8.81
CA LEU A 51 26.04 8.16 -7.44
C LEU A 51 24.91 7.61 -6.56
N GLU A 52 25.14 6.48 -5.88
CA GLU A 52 24.21 5.97 -4.88
C GLU A 52 24.33 6.85 -3.61
N LEU A 53 23.28 7.60 -3.29
CA LEU A 53 23.27 8.54 -2.16
C LEU A 53 22.83 7.89 -0.84
N GLY A 54 22.05 6.81 -0.92
CA GLY A 54 21.60 6.07 0.25
C GLY A 54 20.26 5.35 0.03
N VAL A 55 19.82 4.60 1.05
CA VAL A 55 18.52 3.94 1.05
C VAL A 55 17.49 4.83 1.71
N SER A 56 16.36 5.06 1.04
CA SER A 56 15.23 5.86 1.55
C SER A 56 13.92 5.10 1.43
N SER A 57 12.93 5.51 2.22
CA SER A 57 11.57 4.98 2.19
C SER A 57 10.53 6.10 2.21
N GLY A 58 9.42 5.90 1.52
CA GLY A 58 8.28 6.81 1.50
C GLY A 58 6.98 6.05 1.64
N GLU A 59 5.94 6.76 2.09
CA GLU A 59 4.68 6.14 2.50
C GLU A 59 3.49 6.92 1.96
N SER A 60 2.51 6.22 1.42
CA SER A 60 1.20 6.79 1.10
C SER A 60 0.15 5.98 1.84
N SER A 61 -0.74 6.64 2.57
CA SER A 61 -1.80 5.95 3.30
C SER A 61 -3.17 6.53 3.02
N VAL A 62 -4.16 5.64 3.01
CA VAL A 62 -5.57 5.98 2.87
C VAL A 62 -6.37 5.39 4.03
N PHE A 63 -7.22 6.22 4.63
CA PHE A 63 -8.12 5.85 5.70
C PHE A 63 -9.55 5.70 5.16
N PHE A 64 -10.14 4.53 5.38
CA PHE A 64 -11.52 4.21 5.04
C PHE A 64 -12.38 4.13 6.30
N LEU A 65 -13.29 5.08 6.49
CA LEU A 65 -14.26 5.06 7.57
C LEU A 65 -15.32 3.98 7.30
N PHE A 66 -15.61 3.17 8.31
CA PHE A 66 -16.49 1.99 8.21
C PHE A 66 -16.15 1.02 7.05
N GLY A 67 -14.93 1.09 6.51
CA GLY A 67 -14.47 0.27 5.39
C GLY A 67 -15.03 0.67 4.02
N ILE A 68 -15.76 1.77 3.91
CA ILE A 68 -16.45 2.18 2.65
C ILE A 68 -16.08 3.61 2.24
N ILE A 69 -16.00 4.53 3.19
CA ILE A 69 -15.87 5.96 2.88
C ILE A 69 -14.40 6.38 2.97
N PRO A 70 -13.72 6.70 1.86
CA PRO A 70 -12.36 7.26 1.92
C PRO A 70 -12.42 8.67 2.48
N VAL A 71 -11.75 8.90 3.62
CA VAL A 71 -11.74 10.22 4.29
C VAL A 71 -10.46 11.00 3.94
N THR A 72 -9.39 10.30 3.57
CA THR A 72 -8.09 10.90 3.25
C THR A 72 -7.77 10.82 1.77
N ASN A 73 -6.63 11.39 1.38
CA ASN A 73 -6.12 11.37 0.01
C ASN A 73 -6.10 9.92 -0.54
N PRO A 74 -6.51 9.70 -1.81
CA PRO A 74 -6.32 8.40 -2.47
C PRO A 74 -4.89 7.90 -2.36
N LEU A 75 -4.77 6.58 -2.28
CA LEU A 75 -3.48 5.89 -2.28
C LEU A 75 -2.75 6.18 -3.60
N ASN A 76 -1.57 6.78 -3.52
CA ASN A 76 -0.79 7.16 -4.69
C ASN A 76 0.69 6.75 -4.56
N MET A 77 1.15 5.94 -5.50
CA MET A 77 2.54 5.46 -5.55
C MET A 77 3.54 6.57 -5.88
N ASP A 78 3.19 7.51 -6.74
CA ASP A 78 4.07 8.61 -7.15
C ASP A 78 4.36 9.54 -5.98
N TYR A 79 3.37 9.71 -5.10
CA TYR A 79 3.54 10.46 -3.86
C TYR A 79 4.54 9.77 -2.92
N ALA A 80 4.39 8.47 -2.69
CA ALA A 80 5.31 7.69 -1.86
C ALA A 80 6.74 7.67 -2.45
N LEU A 81 6.87 7.58 -3.77
CA LEU A 81 8.15 7.66 -4.45
C LEU A 81 8.79 9.05 -4.30
N SER A 82 8.01 10.11 -4.49
CA SER A 82 8.48 11.49 -4.34
C SER A 82 8.94 11.78 -2.91
N GLU A 83 8.16 11.35 -1.92
CA GLU A 83 8.52 11.47 -0.51
C GLU A 83 9.84 10.72 -0.20
N ALA A 84 10.03 9.53 -0.79
CA ALA A 84 11.26 8.78 -0.62
C ALA A 84 12.48 9.49 -1.23
N VAL A 85 12.36 10.09 -2.42
CA VAL A 85 13.46 10.81 -3.07
C VAL A 85 13.78 12.11 -2.32
N GLN A 86 12.77 12.86 -1.89
CA GLN A 86 12.94 14.15 -1.22
C GLN A 86 13.64 14.07 0.16
N LYS A 87 13.57 12.92 0.83
CA LYS A 87 14.27 12.68 2.11
C LYS A 87 15.80 12.76 2.00
N ILE A 88 16.37 12.53 0.81
CA ILE A 88 17.81 12.59 0.59
C ILE A 88 18.15 13.81 -0.29
N PRO A 89 18.89 14.80 0.23
CA PRO A 89 19.26 15.97 -0.55
C PRO A 89 20.13 15.57 -1.75
N GLY A 90 19.79 16.05 -2.95
CA GLY A 90 20.47 15.70 -4.19
C GLY A 90 19.97 14.42 -4.88
N GLY A 91 18.98 13.75 -4.31
CA GLY A 91 18.29 12.63 -4.95
C GLY A 91 17.49 13.05 -6.17
N LYS A 92 17.70 12.37 -7.31
CA LYS A 92 16.93 12.60 -8.55
C LYS A 92 16.00 11.43 -8.88
N SER A 93 16.43 10.22 -8.57
CA SER A 93 15.69 9.01 -8.91
C SER A 93 15.94 7.91 -7.88
N LEU A 94 15.18 6.82 -7.97
CA LEU A 94 15.18 5.71 -7.03
C LEU A 94 15.36 4.40 -7.81
N ILE A 95 16.30 3.56 -7.39
CA ILE A 95 16.60 2.24 -7.98
C ILE A 95 16.35 1.13 -6.95
N LYS A 96 16.30 -0.12 -7.42
CA LYS A 96 16.09 -1.31 -6.56
C LYS A 96 14.83 -1.15 -5.68
N ILE A 97 13.75 -0.70 -6.29
CA ILE A 97 12.49 -0.37 -5.62
C ILE A 97 11.83 -1.66 -5.11
N LYS A 98 11.43 -1.65 -3.84
CA LYS A 98 10.56 -2.64 -3.23
C LYS A 98 9.37 -1.89 -2.66
N TYR A 99 8.17 -2.27 -3.05
CA TYR A 99 6.94 -1.74 -2.46
C TYR A 99 6.10 -2.88 -1.92
N TRP A 100 5.36 -2.60 -0.87
CA TRP A 100 4.41 -3.53 -0.28
C TRP A 100 3.24 -2.76 0.32
N HIS A 101 2.12 -3.45 0.42
CA HIS A 101 0.86 -2.88 0.86
C HIS A 101 0.44 -3.52 2.17
N GLU A 102 0.24 -2.70 3.20
CA GLU A 102 -0.17 -3.10 4.54
C GLU A 102 -1.58 -2.57 4.80
N THR A 103 -2.52 -3.47 5.06
CA THR A 103 -3.89 -3.08 5.42
C THR A 103 -4.13 -3.36 6.89
N HIS A 104 -4.24 -2.31 7.69
CA HIS A 104 -4.57 -2.38 9.11
C HIS A 104 -6.08 -2.22 9.32
N LEU A 105 -6.71 -3.24 9.89
CA LEU A 105 -8.13 -3.24 10.20
C LEU A 105 -8.37 -2.66 11.60
N PHE A 106 -9.17 -1.61 11.71
CA PHE A 106 -9.56 -0.99 12.98
C PHE A 106 -11.09 -1.01 13.13
N PHE A 107 -11.67 -2.17 13.44
CA PHE A 107 -13.09 -2.27 13.73
C PHE A 107 -13.45 -1.60 15.07
N PRO A 108 -14.50 -0.77 15.18
CA PRO A 108 -15.53 -0.40 14.20
C PRO A 108 -15.23 0.87 13.38
N VAL A 109 -14.12 1.55 13.68
CA VAL A 109 -13.76 2.88 13.17
C VAL A 109 -13.50 2.86 11.66
N GLY A 110 -12.72 1.91 11.16
CA GLY A 110 -12.36 1.87 9.74
C GLY A 110 -11.22 0.92 9.39
N THR A 111 -10.67 1.11 8.20
CA THR A 111 -9.50 0.38 7.69
C THR A 111 -8.47 1.38 7.21
N ILE A 112 -7.20 1.14 7.50
CA ILE A 112 -6.07 1.95 7.00
C ILE A 112 -5.30 1.10 6.01
N SER A 113 -5.13 1.62 4.80
CA SER A 113 -4.28 1.03 3.78
C SER A 113 -3.02 1.86 3.63
N VAL A 114 -1.87 1.26 3.87
CA VAL A 114 -0.56 1.90 3.78
C VAL A 114 0.24 1.25 2.67
N LEU A 115 0.62 2.03 1.66
CA LEU A 115 1.59 1.66 0.64
C LEU A 115 2.95 2.17 1.07
N LYS A 116 3.86 1.25 1.37
CA LYS A 116 5.26 1.57 1.68
C LYS A 116 6.13 1.29 0.48
N VAL A 117 7.04 2.21 0.21
CA VAL A 117 8.04 2.10 -0.86
C VAL A 117 9.41 2.27 -0.25
N LYS A 118 10.35 1.40 -0.61
CA LYS A 118 11.74 1.43 -0.19
C LYS A 118 12.67 1.22 -1.38
N GLY A 119 13.77 1.94 -1.43
CA GLY A 119 14.83 1.66 -2.39
C GLY A 119 16.00 2.63 -2.27
N THR A 120 16.95 2.52 -3.18
CA THR A 120 18.19 3.29 -3.16
C THR A 120 18.03 4.55 -4.00
N VAL A 121 18.24 5.71 -3.39
CA VAL A 121 18.21 7.00 -4.08
C VAL A 121 19.53 7.21 -4.83
N ILE A 122 19.42 7.64 -6.08
CA ILE A 122 20.54 7.97 -6.95
C ILE A 122 20.54 9.46 -7.31
N GLY A 123 21.75 10.01 -7.40
CA GLY A 123 22.03 11.36 -7.87
C GLY A 123 22.94 11.35 -9.09
N SER A 124 23.10 12.52 -9.71
CA SER A 124 24.10 12.72 -10.76
C SER A 124 25.49 12.95 -10.16
N PRO A 125 26.57 12.39 -10.72
CA PRO A 125 27.94 12.55 -10.19
C PRO A 125 28.41 14.01 -10.15
N THR A 126 27.84 14.88 -10.98
CA THR A 126 28.11 16.34 -10.96
C THR A 126 27.57 17.05 -9.72
N GLN A 127 26.71 16.39 -8.93
CA GLN A 127 26.12 16.93 -7.69
C GLN A 127 26.53 16.06 -6.48
N ALA A 128 27.84 15.93 -6.24
CA ALA A 128 28.35 15.63 -4.90
C ALA A 128 28.31 16.92 -4.05
N PRO A 129 28.13 16.86 -2.72
CA PRO A 129 27.47 17.91 -1.95
C PRO A 129 28.39 19.10 -1.69
N SER A 130 28.10 20.25 -2.29
CA SER A 130 28.51 21.55 -1.79
C SER A 130 27.28 22.40 -1.50
N GLU A 131 27.10 22.75 -0.23
CA GLU A 131 26.40 23.95 0.25
C GLU A 131 24.92 24.14 -0.16
N ALA A 132 24.00 23.64 0.66
CA ALA A 132 22.63 24.17 0.70
C ALA A 132 22.06 24.19 2.13
N GLY A 133 22.91 24.58 3.08
CA GLY A 133 22.58 24.73 4.50
C GLY A 133 23.25 25.98 5.08
N LYS A 134 23.14 27.12 4.40
CA LYS A 134 23.40 28.44 5.00
C LYS A 134 22.74 29.54 4.17
N LYS A 135 21.54 29.94 4.57
CA LYS A 135 21.04 31.33 4.67
C LYS A 135 19.64 31.30 5.25
#